data_AF-A0A6V7C3T1-F1
#
_entry.id   AF-A0A6V7C3T1-F1
#
_cell.length_a   1.000
_cell.length_b   1.000
_cell.length_c   1.000
_cell.angle_alpha   90.00
_cell.angle_beta   90.00
_cell.angle_gamma   90.00
#
_symmetry.space_group_name_H-M   'P 1'
#
loop_
_entity.id
_entity.type
_entity.pdbx_description
1 polymer ?
#
loop_
_entity_poly.entity_id
_entity_poly.type
_entity_poly.pdbx_seq_one_letter_code
_entity_poly.pdbx_strand_id
1 'polypeptide(L)'
;MSALAKNVADAKAETACTHGDIQDRASLQGTSRLTSGMANALAHRLGRLAVLALHAELACAPKPGLVTPFDTGSHTDMDAATFLRSLFALRGYFVAIAQAGIDNAPFARLRQLGIAAEAAMLRATGGINTHRGAIFSLGLLTAQAARLRVAHGRRPTGEAVCNAVQAWRDALQAVPLNPHSNGQRMRAQYQVSGVREQAAAGYPLLREVALPCLRAALHSGATREAALAQTLMQLVSEVDDLNLLHRGGQEGLAYAKAQAGAFLTDGGIAQPQWRDCLNAIGKQFVARRLSPGGSADLLACAWFLHLQESA
;
A
#
# COMPACT_ATOMS: atom_id res chain seq x y z
N MET A 1 -9.13 -10.13 -68.63
CA MET A 1 -7.73 -10.17 -69.07
C MET A 1 -6.95 -11.12 -68.18
N SER A 2 -6.61 -12.30 -68.74
CA SER A 2 -5.39 -13.10 -68.54
C SER A 2 -4.87 -13.29 -67.10
N ALA A 3 -4.96 -14.46 -66.45
CA ALA A 3 -4.28 -15.75 -66.74
C ALA A 3 -2.74 -15.65 -66.74
N LEU A 4 -2.08 -16.41 -65.83
CA LEU A 4 -0.78 -17.12 -65.92
C LEU A 4 -0.36 -17.54 -64.48
N ALA A 5 -0.53 -18.80 -64.00
CA ALA A 5 0.15 -20.06 -64.33
C ALA A 5 1.66 -20.03 -63.95
N LYS A 6 2.11 -20.75 -62.90
CA LYS A 6 2.57 -22.17 -62.80
C LYS A 6 4.10 -22.33 -62.92
N ASN A 7 4.67 -23.09 -61.97
CA ASN A 7 5.81 -24.07 -62.03
C ASN A 7 6.31 -24.24 -60.58
N VAL A 8 6.38 -25.38 -59.87
CA VAL A 8 6.62 -26.83 -60.12
C VAL A 8 8.01 -27.17 -60.65
N ALA A 9 8.85 -27.71 -59.75
CA ALA A 9 9.72 -28.91 -59.87
C ALA A 9 10.64 -28.94 -58.62
N ASP A 10 10.57 -29.93 -57.72
CA ASP A 10 11.18 -31.29 -57.78
C ASP A 10 12.73 -31.24 -57.83
N ALA A 11 13.54 -32.00 -57.10
CA ALA A 11 13.35 -33.16 -56.21
C ALA A 11 14.70 -33.51 -55.51
N LYS A 12 14.62 -34.25 -54.38
CA LYS A 12 15.54 -35.31 -53.86
C LYS A 12 17.03 -34.96 -53.64
N ALA A 13 17.78 -35.54 -52.71
CA ALA A 13 17.63 -36.39 -51.53
C ALA A 13 19.09 -36.59 -51.05
N GLU A 14 19.38 -36.53 -49.74
CA GLU A 14 20.35 -37.47 -49.14
C GLU A 14 20.38 -37.37 -47.60
N THR A 15 20.60 -38.54 -47.03
CA THR A 15 20.39 -38.94 -45.65
C THR A 15 21.71 -38.88 -44.90
N ALA A 16 21.75 -38.33 -43.69
CA ALA A 16 22.74 -38.74 -42.69
C ALA A 16 22.18 -38.53 -41.28
N CYS A 17 21.92 -39.65 -40.61
CA CYS A 17 21.57 -39.75 -39.20
C CYS A 17 22.85 -39.64 -38.35
N THR A 18 22.93 -38.68 -37.43
CA THR A 18 23.83 -38.76 -36.27
C THR A 18 23.25 -38.01 -35.07
N HIS A 19 22.74 -38.81 -34.13
CA HIS A 19 22.96 -38.69 -32.68
C HIS A 19 22.70 -37.35 -31.97
N GLY A 20 21.68 -37.35 -31.11
CA GLY A 20 21.81 -36.76 -29.77
C GLY A 20 20.99 -35.52 -29.49
N ASP A 21 19.66 -35.69 -29.42
CA ASP A 21 18.79 -34.81 -28.63
C ASP A 21 19.18 -34.84 -27.14
N ILE A 22 18.72 -33.79 -26.45
CA ILE A 22 18.62 -33.63 -24.98
C ILE A 22 19.87 -33.07 -24.30
N GLN A 23 19.96 -31.73 -24.23
CA GLN A 23 20.31 -30.98 -23.01
C GLN A 23 20.31 -29.47 -23.29
N ASP A 24 19.15 -28.82 -23.22
CA ASP A 24 19.09 -27.41 -22.82
C ASP A 24 17.66 -26.95 -22.46
N ARG A 25 17.07 -27.60 -21.44
CA ARG A 25 15.84 -27.14 -20.76
C ARG A 25 15.81 -27.53 -19.28
N ALA A 26 16.89 -27.21 -18.56
CA ALA A 26 16.97 -27.46 -17.13
C ALA A 26 17.53 -26.25 -16.37
N SER A 27 16.69 -25.24 -16.12
CA SER A 27 16.96 -24.22 -15.09
C SER A 27 15.70 -23.47 -14.63
N LEU A 28 14.55 -24.17 -14.56
CA LEU A 28 13.33 -23.70 -13.89
C LEU A 28 12.77 -24.78 -12.94
N GLN A 29 13.62 -25.37 -12.09
CA GLN A 29 13.15 -26.23 -11.02
C GLN A 29 13.96 -25.98 -9.75
N GLY A 30 13.39 -25.12 -8.91
CA GLY A 30 13.94 -24.78 -7.60
C GLY A 30 12.94 -24.04 -6.72
N THR A 31 11.64 -24.25 -6.88
CA THR A 31 10.65 -23.76 -5.90
C THR A 31 10.75 -24.68 -4.68
N SER A 32 11.58 -24.30 -3.71
CA SER A 32 11.53 -24.88 -2.36
C SER A 32 10.12 -24.64 -1.81
N ARG A 33 9.28 -25.68 -1.82
CA ARG A 33 7.93 -25.60 -1.22
C ARG A 33 8.12 -25.47 0.28
N LEU A 34 7.67 -24.36 0.86
CA LEU A 34 7.62 -24.21 2.30
C LEU A 34 6.80 -25.35 2.90
N THR A 35 7.26 -25.91 4.01
CA THR A 35 6.43 -26.83 4.79
C THR A 35 5.22 -26.08 5.34
N SER A 36 4.11 -26.79 5.58
CA SER A 36 2.87 -26.20 6.13
C SER A 36 3.14 -25.38 7.41
N GLY A 37 4.05 -25.84 8.27
CA GLY A 37 4.47 -25.11 9.47
C GLY A 37 5.21 -23.80 9.17
N MET A 38 6.10 -23.78 8.17
CA MET A 38 6.83 -22.57 7.77
C MET A 38 5.91 -21.56 7.07
N ALA A 39 4.98 -22.02 6.24
CA ALA A 39 3.97 -21.19 5.61
C ALA A 39 3.11 -20.48 6.66
N ASN A 40 2.62 -21.24 7.66
CA ASN A 40 1.84 -20.69 8.76
C ASN A 40 2.62 -19.62 9.57
N ALA A 41 3.89 -19.89 9.88
CA ALA A 41 4.75 -18.94 10.60
C ALA A 41 5.01 -17.65 9.80
N LEU A 42 5.19 -17.75 8.48
CA LEU A 42 5.37 -16.60 7.60
C LEU A 42 4.10 -15.73 7.55
N ALA A 43 2.93 -16.35 7.37
CA ALA A 43 1.65 -15.63 7.35
C ALA A 43 1.43 -14.86 8.66
N HIS A 44 1.70 -15.49 9.80
CA HIS A 44 1.61 -14.84 11.11
C HIS A 44 2.63 -13.72 11.27
N ARG A 45 3.87 -13.88 10.78
CA ARG A 45 4.89 -12.84 10.83
C ARG A 45 4.45 -11.61 10.04
N LEU A 46 4.10 -11.76 8.77
CA LEU A 46 3.67 -10.65 7.93
C LEU A 46 2.39 -10.01 8.46
N GLY A 47 1.45 -10.81 8.96
CA GLY A 47 0.24 -10.33 9.60
C GLY A 47 0.53 -9.43 10.82
N ARG A 48 1.48 -9.82 11.68
CA ARG A 48 1.92 -8.98 12.80
C ARG A 48 2.59 -7.70 12.34
N LEU A 49 3.44 -7.73 11.30
CA LEU A 49 4.07 -6.53 10.76
C LEU A 49 3.05 -5.52 10.22
N ALA A 50 1.99 -5.99 9.56
CA ALA A 50 0.91 -5.13 9.09
C ALA A 50 0.16 -4.46 10.26
N VAL A 51 -0.17 -5.21 11.32
CA VAL A 51 -0.78 -4.64 12.54
C VAL A 51 0.16 -3.64 13.22
N LEU A 52 1.45 -3.97 13.33
CA LEU A 52 2.46 -3.07 13.89
C LEU A 52 2.57 -1.77 13.08
N ALA A 53 2.36 -1.83 11.77
CA ALA A 53 2.42 -0.64 10.93
C ALA A 53 1.24 0.31 11.12
N LEU A 54 0.04 -0.22 11.27
CA LEU A 54 -1.12 0.61 11.63
C LEU A 54 -1.00 1.16 13.06
N HIS A 55 -0.48 0.37 14.01
CA HIS A 55 -0.18 0.89 15.33
C HIS A 55 0.91 1.98 15.29
N ALA A 56 1.91 1.85 14.42
CA ALA A 56 2.96 2.85 14.24
C ALA A 56 2.40 4.17 13.72
N GLU A 57 1.49 4.10 12.76
CA GLU A 57 0.77 5.24 12.22
C GLU A 57 -0.07 5.94 13.31
N LEU A 58 -0.82 5.18 14.11
CA LEU A 58 -1.60 5.75 15.22
C LEU A 58 -0.70 6.40 16.28
N ALA A 59 0.41 5.74 16.64
CA ALA A 59 1.33 6.22 17.67
C ALA A 59 2.20 7.40 17.21
N CYS A 60 2.25 7.70 15.91
CA CYS A 60 2.97 8.85 15.39
C CYS A 60 2.29 10.15 15.85
N ALA A 61 2.98 10.91 16.69
CA ALA A 61 2.56 12.21 17.17
C ALA A 61 3.80 13.13 17.28
N PRO A 62 3.71 14.41 16.88
CA PRO A 62 2.54 15.10 16.33
C PRO A 62 2.22 14.68 14.89
N LYS A 63 0.93 14.70 14.53
CA LYS A 63 0.43 14.26 13.23
C LYS A 63 -0.74 15.14 12.76
N PRO A 64 -0.48 16.18 11.93
CA PRO A 64 -1.45 17.25 11.67
C PRO A 64 -2.83 16.77 11.18
N GLY A 65 -3.88 17.14 11.93
CA GLY A 65 -5.29 16.89 11.56
C GLY A 65 -5.76 15.44 11.63
N LEU A 66 -4.90 14.51 12.05
CA LEU A 66 -5.20 13.08 12.20
C LEU A 66 -5.33 12.70 13.66
N VAL A 67 -5.97 11.57 13.94
CA VAL A 67 -6.05 11.00 15.29
C VAL A 67 -4.65 10.58 15.76
N THR A 68 -4.32 10.95 16.99
CA THR A 68 -3.12 10.53 17.72
C THR A 68 -3.54 9.77 18.99
N PRO A 69 -2.61 9.24 19.81
CA PRO A 69 -2.96 8.69 21.13
C PRO A 69 -3.48 9.75 22.10
N PHE A 70 -3.24 11.04 21.81
CA PHE A 70 -3.48 12.15 22.72
C PHE A 70 -4.65 13.05 22.30
N ASP A 71 -5.07 13.00 21.04
CA ASP A 71 -6.13 13.86 20.50
C ASP A 71 -6.84 13.25 19.28
N THR A 72 -8.04 13.75 18.97
CA THR A 72 -8.88 13.29 17.85
C THR A 72 -8.56 14.00 16.52
N GLY A 73 -7.58 14.89 16.48
CA GLY A 73 -7.28 15.75 15.34
C GLY A 73 -8.53 16.48 14.84
N SER A 74 -8.77 16.40 13.54
CA SER A 74 -9.93 17.04 12.89
C SER A 74 -11.22 16.21 12.98
N HIS A 75 -11.24 15.13 13.75
CA HIS A 75 -12.38 14.21 13.84
C HIS A 75 -13.21 14.47 15.08
N THR A 76 -14.53 14.29 14.94
CA THR A 76 -15.51 14.33 16.04
C THR A 76 -16.16 12.97 16.29
N ASP A 77 -15.90 12.01 15.40
CA ASP A 77 -16.52 10.68 15.34
C ASP A 77 -15.54 9.55 15.67
N MET A 78 -14.24 9.84 15.84
CA MET A 78 -13.23 8.83 16.15
C MET A 78 -12.11 9.36 17.04
N ASP A 79 -11.51 8.44 17.78
CA ASP A 79 -10.42 8.66 18.74
C ASP A 79 -9.45 7.46 18.73
N ALA A 80 -8.40 7.51 19.54
CA ALA A 80 -7.42 6.43 19.66
C ALA A 80 -8.07 5.09 20.05
N ALA A 81 -9.06 5.10 20.95
CA ALA A 81 -9.76 3.89 21.35
C ALA A 81 -10.51 3.24 20.17
N THR A 82 -11.11 4.04 19.30
CA THR A 82 -11.78 3.57 18.08
C THR A 82 -10.80 2.94 17.10
N PHE A 83 -9.60 3.54 16.93
CA PHE A 83 -8.52 2.92 16.14
C PHE A 83 -8.04 1.60 16.74
N LEU A 84 -7.87 1.51 18.06
CA LEU A 84 -7.46 0.27 18.73
C LEU A 84 -8.50 -0.84 18.55
N ARG A 85 -9.81 -0.54 18.70
CA ARG A 85 -10.88 -1.51 18.42
C ARG A 85 -10.80 -2.04 16.98
N SER A 86 -10.56 -1.16 16.02
CA SER A 86 -10.35 -1.52 14.62
C SER A 86 -9.14 -2.45 14.44
N LEU A 87 -8.00 -2.12 15.05
CA LEU A 87 -6.78 -2.95 14.99
C LEU A 87 -7.00 -4.36 15.54
N PHE A 88 -7.69 -4.47 16.68
CA PHE A 88 -8.03 -5.78 17.25
C PHE A 88 -8.92 -6.61 16.31
N ALA A 89 -9.88 -5.98 15.62
CA ALA A 89 -10.73 -6.66 14.65
C ALA A 89 -9.97 -7.11 13.39
N LEU A 90 -8.94 -6.37 12.99
CA LEU A 90 -8.18 -6.62 11.75
C LEU A 90 -6.99 -7.59 11.92
N ARG A 91 -6.59 -7.93 13.14
CA ARG A 91 -5.42 -8.80 13.39
C ARG A 91 -5.46 -10.14 12.63
N GLY A 92 -6.63 -10.79 12.60
CA GLY A 92 -6.82 -12.08 11.93
C GLY A 92 -6.87 -11.95 10.41
N TYR A 93 -7.37 -10.80 9.91
CA TYR A 93 -7.42 -10.52 8.48
C TYR A 93 -6.02 -10.49 7.86
N PHE A 94 -5.06 -9.80 8.49
CA PHE A 94 -3.72 -9.69 7.93
C PHE A 94 -2.98 -11.03 7.87
N VAL A 95 -3.26 -11.95 8.80
CA VAL A 95 -2.75 -13.34 8.71
C VAL A 95 -3.44 -14.08 7.56
N ALA A 96 -4.76 -13.99 7.45
CA ALA A 96 -5.53 -14.67 6.42
C ALA A 96 -5.16 -14.22 5.00
N ILE A 97 -4.93 -12.91 4.79
CA ILE A 97 -4.55 -12.38 3.48
C ILE A 97 -3.09 -12.69 3.13
N ALA A 98 -2.19 -12.75 4.13
CA ALA A 98 -0.85 -13.27 3.93
C ALA A 98 -0.87 -14.74 3.50
N GLN A 99 -1.69 -15.57 4.16
CA GLN A 99 -1.87 -16.98 3.79
C GLN A 99 -2.43 -17.11 2.36
N ALA A 100 -3.43 -16.31 1.99
CA ALA A 100 -3.93 -16.28 0.62
C ALA A 100 -2.84 -15.88 -0.40
N GLY A 101 -1.88 -15.04 -0.01
CA GLY A 101 -0.69 -14.73 -0.79
C GLY A 101 0.21 -15.95 -1.00
N ILE A 102 0.51 -16.68 0.09
CA ILE A 102 1.29 -17.93 0.09
C ILE A 102 0.65 -18.99 -0.81
N ASP A 103 -0.67 -19.16 -0.71
CA ASP A 103 -1.43 -20.14 -1.48
C ASP A 103 -1.61 -19.73 -2.95
N ASN A 104 -1.02 -18.59 -3.37
CA ASN A 104 -1.20 -17.98 -4.67
C ASN A 104 -2.68 -17.85 -5.07
N ALA A 105 -3.53 -17.51 -4.11
CA ALA A 105 -4.97 -17.44 -4.31
C ALA A 105 -5.36 -16.39 -5.37
N PRO A 106 -6.47 -16.60 -6.11
CA PRO A 106 -6.96 -15.65 -7.09
C PRO A 106 -7.46 -14.36 -6.42
N PHE A 107 -7.42 -13.23 -7.13
CA PHE A 107 -7.82 -11.92 -6.60
C PHE A 107 -9.22 -11.91 -5.96
N ALA A 108 -10.16 -12.70 -6.50
CA ALA A 108 -11.50 -12.86 -5.92
C ALA A 108 -11.47 -13.28 -4.45
N ARG A 109 -10.53 -14.15 -4.06
CA ARG A 109 -10.36 -14.58 -2.66
C ARG A 109 -9.84 -13.44 -1.78
N LEU A 110 -8.85 -12.69 -2.25
CA LEU A 110 -8.34 -11.51 -1.53
C LEU A 110 -9.45 -10.47 -1.32
N ARG A 111 -10.26 -10.23 -2.35
CA ARG A 111 -11.41 -9.32 -2.28
C ARG A 111 -12.43 -9.76 -1.23
N GLN A 112 -12.77 -11.04 -1.16
CA GLN A 112 -13.68 -11.57 -0.13
C GLN A 112 -13.14 -11.33 1.28
N LEU A 113 -11.83 -11.57 1.49
CA LEU A 113 -11.19 -11.30 2.78
C LEU A 113 -11.23 -9.80 3.13
N GLY A 114 -10.96 -8.93 2.16
CA GLY A 114 -11.03 -7.47 2.36
C GLY A 114 -12.44 -6.99 2.71
N ILE A 115 -13.47 -7.49 2.04
CA ILE A 115 -14.89 -7.16 2.35
C ILE A 115 -15.25 -7.63 3.76
N ALA A 116 -14.86 -8.85 4.13
CA ALA A 116 -15.10 -9.37 5.48
C ALA A 116 -14.38 -8.54 6.55
N ALA A 117 -13.15 -8.09 6.27
CA ALA A 117 -12.36 -7.24 7.15
C ALA A 117 -12.97 -5.86 7.34
N GLU A 118 -13.45 -5.22 6.25
CA GLU A 118 -14.17 -3.94 6.33
C GLU A 118 -15.43 -4.07 7.19
N ALA A 119 -16.22 -5.13 6.99
CA ALA A 119 -17.40 -5.38 7.81
C ALA A 119 -17.06 -5.64 9.29
N ALA A 120 -15.97 -6.37 9.56
CA ALA A 120 -15.50 -6.62 10.92
C ALA A 120 -15.02 -5.33 11.62
N MET A 121 -14.28 -4.49 10.91
CA MET A 121 -13.89 -3.16 11.38
C MET A 121 -15.12 -2.34 11.73
N LEU A 122 -16.06 -2.16 10.79
CA LEU A 122 -17.25 -1.34 10.99
C LEU A 122 -18.08 -1.82 12.18
N ARG A 123 -18.22 -3.14 12.39
CA ARG A 123 -18.88 -3.67 13.59
C ARG A 123 -18.15 -3.30 14.88
N ALA A 124 -16.83 -3.41 14.91
CA ALA A 124 -16.02 -3.10 16.09
C ALA A 124 -15.94 -1.60 16.40
N THR A 125 -16.15 -0.75 15.39
CA THR A 125 -16.07 0.71 15.51
C THR A 125 -17.43 1.39 15.53
N GLY A 126 -18.55 0.65 15.57
CA GLY A 126 -19.89 1.26 15.61
C GLY A 126 -20.27 1.97 14.31
N GLY A 127 -19.78 1.49 13.16
CA GLY A 127 -20.02 2.05 11.83
C GLY A 127 -19.00 3.11 11.40
N ILE A 128 -18.03 3.44 12.25
CA ILE A 128 -17.02 4.46 11.97
C ILE A 128 -15.89 3.89 11.11
N ASN A 129 -15.56 4.57 10.01
CA ASN A 129 -14.48 4.14 9.12
C ASN A 129 -13.12 4.67 9.60
N THR A 130 -12.29 3.80 10.17
CA THR A 130 -10.92 4.17 10.61
C THR A 130 -9.83 3.75 9.62
N HIS A 131 -9.96 2.59 8.96
CA HIS A 131 -8.86 1.94 8.23
C HIS A 131 -9.29 1.36 6.87
N ARG A 132 -10.40 1.80 6.26
CA ARG A 132 -10.85 1.17 5.00
C ARG A 132 -9.80 1.23 3.88
N GLY A 133 -9.10 2.36 3.73
CA GLY A 133 -8.04 2.49 2.72
C GLY A 133 -6.83 1.60 3.05
N ALA A 134 -6.39 1.60 4.31
CA ALA A 134 -5.38 0.67 4.81
C ALA A 134 -5.75 -0.82 4.58
N ILE A 135 -6.97 -1.26 4.90
CA ILE A 135 -7.42 -2.65 4.68
C ILE A 135 -7.15 -3.09 3.24
N PHE A 136 -7.47 -2.23 2.29
CA PHE A 136 -7.24 -2.47 0.87
C PHE A 136 -5.75 -2.49 0.54
N SER A 137 -5.03 -1.37 0.73
CA SER A 137 -3.64 -1.25 0.27
C SER A 137 -2.70 -2.18 1.01
N LEU A 138 -2.73 -2.11 2.34
CA LEU A 138 -1.86 -2.91 3.20
C LEU A 138 -2.18 -4.40 3.05
N GLY A 139 -3.45 -4.76 2.84
CA GLY A 139 -3.85 -6.13 2.56
C GLY A 139 -3.22 -6.70 1.28
N LEU A 140 -3.28 -5.95 0.16
CA LEU A 140 -2.68 -6.37 -1.10
C LEU A 140 -1.15 -6.46 -1.02
N LEU A 141 -0.50 -5.49 -0.36
CA LEU A 141 0.95 -5.50 -0.14
C LEU A 141 1.36 -6.68 0.75
N THR A 142 0.58 -6.99 1.79
CA THR A 142 0.82 -8.14 2.68
C THR A 142 0.77 -9.46 1.91
N ALA A 143 -0.23 -9.64 1.05
CA ALA A 143 -0.34 -10.83 0.21
C ALA A 143 0.82 -10.97 -0.79
N GLN A 144 1.23 -9.87 -1.45
CA GLN A 144 2.34 -9.91 -2.40
C GLN A 144 3.68 -10.14 -1.71
N ALA A 145 3.92 -9.53 -0.54
CA ALA A 145 5.10 -9.81 0.27
C ALA A 145 5.20 -11.30 0.61
N ALA A 146 4.08 -11.91 1.02
CA ALA A 146 4.02 -13.34 1.32
C ALA A 146 4.29 -14.20 0.07
N ARG A 147 3.59 -13.91 -1.03
CA ARG A 147 3.73 -14.63 -2.31
C ARG A 147 5.17 -14.61 -2.83
N LEU A 148 5.79 -13.43 -2.90
CA LEU A 148 7.16 -13.27 -3.38
C LEU A 148 8.17 -13.98 -2.48
N ARG A 149 7.95 -13.96 -1.16
CA ARG A 149 8.84 -14.63 -0.20
C ARG A 149 8.83 -16.15 -0.36
N VAL A 150 7.68 -16.74 -0.69
CA VAL A 150 7.58 -18.17 -1.04
C VAL A 150 8.20 -18.44 -2.40
N ALA A 151 7.89 -17.63 -3.41
CA ALA A 151 8.35 -17.85 -4.79
C ALA A 151 9.88 -17.75 -4.94
N HIS A 152 10.53 -16.86 -4.18
CA HIS A 152 11.96 -16.58 -4.33
C HIS A 152 12.82 -17.05 -3.16
N GLY A 153 12.23 -17.55 -2.07
CA GLY A 153 12.96 -18.00 -0.88
C GLY A 153 13.71 -16.88 -0.13
N ARG A 154 13.46 -15.60 -0.45
CA ARG A 154 14.14 -14.44 0.15
C ARG A 154 13.18 -13.30 0.44
N ARG A 155 13.63 -12.29 1.19
CA ARG A 155 12.84 -11.08 1.48
C ARG A 155 12.78 -10.22 0.20
N PRO A 156 11.59 -9.89 -0.32
CA PRO A 156 11.47 -8.92 -1.40
C PRO A 156 11.71 -7.50 -0.87
N THR A 157 12.24 -6.62 -1.73
CA THR A 157 12.29 -5.18 -1.41
C THR A 157 10.87 -4.60 -1.40
N GLY A 158 10.66 -3.47 -0.71
CA GLY A 158 9.38 -2.78 -0.74
C GLY A 158 8.89 -2.47 -2.16
N GLU A 159 9.79 -2.07 -3.06
CA GLU A 159 9.50 -1.78 -4.46
C GLU A 159 9.04 -3.02 -5.24
N ALA A 160 9.66 -4.18 -4.98
CA ALA A 160 9.27 -5.44 -5.61
C ALA A 160 7.87 -5.85 -5.18
N VAL A 161 7.53 -5.68 -3.89
CA VAL A 161 6.17 -5.92 -3.37
C VAL A 161 5.17 -5.00 -4.03
N CYS A 162 5.45 -3.69 -4.11
CA CYS A 162 4.58 -2.71 -4.79
C CYS A 162 4.34 -3.09 -6.26
N ASN A 163 5.40 -3.40 -7.00
CA ASN A 163 5.31 -3.77 -8.41
C ASN A 163 4.52 -5.06 -8.64
N ALA A 164 4.68 -6.06 -7.75
CA ALA A 164 3.98 -7.33 -7.89
C ALA A 164 2.45 -7.21 -7.76
N VAL A 165 1.94 -6.14 -7.13
CA VAL A 165 0.49 -5.87 -7.04
C VAL A 165 -0.13 -5.67 -8.42
N GLN A 166 0.65 -5.23 -9.42
CA GLN A 166 0.20 -5.06 -10.80
C GLN A 166 -0.29 -6.37 -11.44
N ALA A 167 0.09 -7.53 -10.89
CA ALA A 167 -0.47 -8.83 -11.30
C ALA A 167 -1.99 -8.92 -11.14
N TRP A 168 -2.60 -7.99 -10.39
CA TRP A 168 -4.06 -7.88 -10.23
C TRP A 168 -4.66 -6.66 -10.93
N ARG A 169 -3.93 -5.96 -11.80
CA ARG A 169 -4.39 -4.74 -12.52
C ARG A 169 -5.76 -4.92 -13.15
N ASP A 170 -5.93 -5.93 -14.00
CA ASP A 170 -7.16 -6.12 -14.77
C ASP A 170 -8.32 -6.46 -13.83
N ALA A 171 -8.06 -7.32 -12.82
CA ALA A 171 -9.04 -7.68 -11.82
C ALA A 171 -9.47 -6.48 -10.96
N LEU A 172 -8.54 -5.56 -10.65
CA LEU A 172 -8.81 -4.32 -9.92
C LEU A 172 -9.67 -3.34 -10.73
N GLN A 173 -9.43 -3.26 -12.03
CA GLN A 173 -10.19 -2.41 -12.97
C GLN A 173 -11.60 -2.96 -13.22
N ALA A 174 -11.76 -4.29 -13.23
CA ALA A 174 -13.05 -4.94 -13.44
C ALA A 174 -14.01 -4.84 -12.24
N VAL A 175 -13.55 -4.42 -11.05
CA VAL A 175 -14.43 -4.31 -9.86
C VAL A 175 -15.38 -3.12 -10.02
N PRO A 176 -16.71 -3.32 -9.90
CA PRO A 176 -17.66 -2.22 -9.93
C PRO A 176 -17.33 -1.14 -8.89
N LEU A 177 -17.57 0.11 -9.26
CA LEU A 177 -17.45 1.25 -8.35
C LEU A 177 -18.70 1.33 -7.49
N ASN A 178 -18.55 1.62 -6.20
CA ASN A 178 -19.67 2.00 -5.35
C ASN A 178 -19.81 3.53 -5.39
N PRO A 179 -20.77 4.09 -6.16
CA PRO A 179 -20.88 5.54 -6.35
C PRO A 179 -21.24 6.28 -5.06
N HIS A 180 -21.76 5.59 -4.05
CA HIS A 180 -22.20 6.20 -2.79
C HIS A 180 -21.08 6.40 -1.77
N SER A 181 -19.87 5.89 -2.02
CA SER A 181 -18.76 6.12 -1.10
C SER A 181 -18.13 7.50 -1.29
N ASN A 182 -17.79 8.19 -0.20
CA ASN A 182 -17.17 9.53 -0.25
C ASN A 182 -15.94 9.58 -1.16
N GLY A 183 -15.06 8.58 -1.09
CA GLY A 183 -13.88 8.51 -1.95
C GLY A 183 -14.21 8.40 -3.45
N GLN A 184 -15.28 7.68 -3.83
CA GLN A 184 -15.71 7.60 -5.22
C GLN A 184 -16.36 8.89 -5.69
N ARG A 185 -17.16 9.55 -4.83
CA ARG A 185 -17.73 10.87 -5.13
C ARG A 185 -16.64 11.91 -5.36
N MET A 186 -15.66 12.00 -4.47
CA MET A 186 -14.54 12.95 -4.60
C MET A 186 -13.69 12.66 -5.83
N ARG A 187 -13.42 11.37 -6.11
CA ARG A 187 -12.73 10.98 -7.34
C ARG A 187 -13.46 11.39 -8.61
N ALA A 188 -14.78 11.17 -8.67
CA ALA A 188 -15.58 11.56 -9.83
C ALA A 188 -15.63 13.09 -9.98
N GLN A 189 -15.77 13.81 -8.87
CA GLN A 189 -15.86 15.27 -8.84
C GLN A 189 -14.54 15.96 -9.20
N TYR A 190 -13.41 15.47 -8.69
CA TYR A 190 -12.10 16.13 -8.82
C TYR A 190 -11.15 15.44 -9.80
N GLN A 191 -11.57 14.34 -10.43
CA GLN A 191 -10.79 13.60 -11.44
C GLN A 191 -9.41 13.12 -10.94
N VAL A 192 -9.26 12.90 -9.63
CA VAL A 192 -8.01 12.45 -9.00
C VAL A 192 -7.92 10.92 -8.90
N SER A 193 -6.71 10.37 -9.00
CA SER A 193 -6.51 8.92 -8.88
C SER A 193 -6.82 8.42 -7.47
N GLY A 194 -7.54 7.31 -7.36
CA GLY A 194 -7.83 6.65 -6.09
C GLY A 194 -6.84 5.55 -5.75
N VAL A 195 -7.12 4.88 -4.63
CA VAL A 195 -6.28 3.77 -4.11
C VAL A 195 -6.16 2.59 -5.10
N ARG A 196 -7.18 2.38 -5.95
CA ARG A 196 -7.18 1.32 -6.97
C ARG A 196 -6.23 1.65 -8.11
N GLU A 197 -6.22 2.90 -8.57
CA GLU A 197 -5.30 3.38 -9.60
C GLU A 197 -3.85 3.27 -9.11
N GLN A 198 -3.60 3.64 -7.85
CA GLN A 198 -2.30 3.42 -7.21
C GLN A 198 -1.90 1.94 -7.21
N ALA A 199 -2.79 1.03 -6.78
CA ALA A 199 -2.52 -0.40 -6.77
C ALA A 199 -2.25 -0.95 -8.18
N ALA A 200 -3.09 -0.57 -9.15
CA ALA A 200 -2.95 -0.98 -10.55
C ALA A 200 -1.63 -0.51 -11.16
N ALA A 201 -1.13 0.67 -10.77
CA ALA A 201 0.16 1.22 -11.20
C ALA A 201 1.36 0.72 -10.38
N GLY A 202 1.16 -0.17 -9.40
CA GLY A 202 2.24 -0.67 -8.54
C GLY A 202 2.73 0.38 -7.53
N TYR A 203 1.81 1.16 -6.98
CA TYR A 203 2.01 2.17 -5.93
C TYR A 203 3.21 3.10 -6.16
N PRO A 204 3.20 3.93 -7.23
CA PRO A 204 4.27 4.89 -7.48
C PRO A 204 4.55 5.81 -6.28
N LEU A 205 3.51 6.28 -5.57
CA LEU A 205 3.69 7.10 -4.36
C LEU A 205 4.44 6.37 -3.24
N LEU A 206 4.30 5.05 -3.11
CA LEU A 206 5.08 4.28 -2.14
C LEU A 206 6.52 4.09 -2.60
N ARG A 207 6.72 3.76 -3.88
CA ARG A 207 8.04 3.44 -4.46
C ARG A 207 8.94 4.67 -4.60
N GLU A 208 8.36 5.78 -5.04
CA GLU A 208 9.11 6.94 -5.52
C GLU A 208 9.12 8.09 -4.50
N VAL A 209 8.17 8.10 -3.55
CA VAL A 209 8.05 9.18 -2.54
C VAL A 209 8.25 8.63 -1.13
N ALA A 210 7.37 7.73 -0.67
CA ALA A 210 7.31 7.35 0.74
C ALA A 210 8.53 6.52 1.21
N LEU A 211 8.88 5.45 0.47
CA LEU A 211 10.00 4.59 0.83
C LEU A 211 11.36 5.33 0.79
N PRO A 212 11.68 6.11 -0.27
CA PRO A 212 12.90 6.90 -0.29
C PRO A 212 12.98 7.89 0.89
N CYS A 213 11.90 8.63 1.17
CA CYS A 213 11.85 9.59 2.28
C CYS A 213 12.05 8.91 3.64
N LEU A 214 11.31 7.83 3.90
CA LEU A 214 11.39 7.08 5.15
C LEU A 214 12.79 6.52 5.37
N ARG A 215 13.36 5.87 4.36
CA ARG A 215 14.71 5.31 4.45
C ARG A 215 15.72 6.44 4.66
N ALA A 216 15.66 7.54 3.91
CA ALA A 216 16.61 8.65 4.06
C ALA A 216 16.59 9.21 5.50
N ALA A 217 15.41 9.44 6.07
CA ALA A 217 15.28 9.91 7.45
C ALA A 217 15.86 8.92 8.47
N LEU A 218 15.62 7.62 8.31
CA LEU A 218 16.21 6.62 9.20
C LEU A 218 17.74 6.54 9.07
N HIS A 219 18.28 6.63 7.86
CA HIS A 219 19.73 6.62 7.62
C HIS A 219 20.43 7.87 8.15
N SER A 220 19.73 9.00 8.28
CA SER A 220 20.27 10.21 8.92
C SER A 220 20.32 10.10 10.45
N GLY A 221 19.97 8.95 11.03
CA GLY A 221 19.92 8.73 12.48
C GLY A 221 18.67 9.30 13.15
N ALA A 222 17.65 9.69 12.39
CA ALA A 222 16.40 10.18 12.98
C ALA A 222 15.71 9.07 13.79
N THR A 223 15.00 9.49 14.84
CA THR A 223 14.12 8.55 15.56
C THR A 223 13.02 8.04 14.64
N ARG A 224 12.45 6.87 14.96
CA ARG A 224 11.30 6.34 14.23
C ARG A 224 10.14 7.33 14.13
N GLU A 225 9.83 8.04 15.22
CA GLU A 225 8.79 9.08 15.27
C GLU A 225 9.07 10.18 14.26
N ALA A 226 10.29 10.72 14.25
CA ALA A 226 10.70 11.75 13.31
C ALA A 226 10.66 11.24 11.86
N ALA A 227 11.15 10.04 11.58
CA ALA A 227 11.13 9.47 10.23
C ALA A 227 9.69 9.27 9.71
N LEU A 228 8.76 8.82 10.56
CA LEU A 228 7.34 8.71 10.21
C LEU A 228 6.70 10.09 10.00
N ALA A 229 7.00 11.07 10.85
CA ALA A 229 6.50 12.44 10.70
C ALA A 229 7.00 13.09 9.40
N GLN A 230 8.30 12.98 9.09
CA GLN A 230 8.89 13.46 7.84
C GLN A 230 8.21 12.81 6.62
N THR A 231 8.05 11.49 6.65
CA THR A 231 7.42 10.73 5.56
C THR A 231 5.96 11.13 5.38
N LEU A 232 5.23 11.35 6.48
CA LEU A 232 3.85 11.83 6.40
C LEU A 232 3.77 13.20 5.74
N MET A 233 4.61 14.15 6.15
CA MET A 233 4.59 15.49 5.57
C MET A 233 4.97 15.44 4.09
N GLN A 234 5.93 14.60 3.70
CA GLN A 234 6.25 14.34 2.29
C GLN A 234 5.06 13.75 1.53
N LEU A 235 4.28 12.84 2.13
CA LEU A 235 3.06 12.33 1.51
C LEU A 235 1.98 13.42 1.41
N VAL A 236 1.81 14.24 2.45
CA VAL A 236 0.84 15.35 2.42
C VAL A 236 1.19 16.38 1.35
N SER A 237 2.47 16.63 1.04
CA SER A 237 2.86 17.57 -0.01
C SER A 237 2.60 17.05 -1.43
N GLU A 238 2.60 15.73 -1.64
CA GLU A 238 2.49 15.13 -2.98
C GLU A 238 1.08 14.61 -3.29
N VAL A 239 0.42 13.99 -2.31
CA VAL A 239 -0.81 13.22 -2.51
C VAL A 239 -2.02 14.14 -2.69
N ASP A 240 -2.82 13.88 -3.72
CA ASP A 240 -4.16 14.46 -3.85
C ASP A 240 -5.15 13.71 -2.94
N ASP A 241 -5.06 13.98 -1.64
CA ASP A 241 -5.76 13.23 -0.61
C ASP A 241 -7.29 13.42 -0.69
N LEU A 242 -8.00 12.33 -0.94
CA LEU A 242 -9.46 12.31 -1.05
C LEU A 242 -10.18 12.72 0.26
N ASN A 243 -9.57 12.50 1.43
CA ASN A 243 -10.14 12.94 2.71
C ASN A 243 -9.98 14.45 2.90
N LEU A 244 -8.87 15.04 2.43
CA LEU A 244 -8.71 16.49 2.39
C LEU A 244 -9.72 17.13 1.43
N LEU A 245 -9.84 16.58 0.21
CA LEU A 245 -10.83 17.04 -0.78
C LEU A 245 -12.27 16.95 -0.25
N HIS A 246 -12.60 15.87 0.45
CA HIS A 246 -13.93 15.71 1.06
C HIS A 246 -14.23 16.75 2.15
N ARG A 247 -13.23 17.11 2.95
CA ARG A 247 -13.41 17.97 4.14
C ARG A 247 -13.25 19.45 3.86
N GLY A 248 -12.35 19.81 2.96
CA GLY A 248 -11.98 21.20 2.67
C GLY A 248 -11.95 21.55 1.18
N GLY A 249 -12.35 20.65 0.28
CA GLY A 249 -12.30 20.89 -1.17
C GLY A 249 -10.87 21.09 -1.69
N GLN A 250 -10.77 21.70 -2.88
CA GLN A 250 -9.48 22.02 -3.50
C GLN A 250 -8.67 23.01 -2.66
N GLU A 251 -9.32 23.99 -2.02
CA GLU A 251 -8.65 24.97 -1.17
C GLU A 251 -8.01 24.29 0.06
N GLY A 252 -8.76 23.41 0.73
CA GLY A 252 -8.25 22.65 1.87
C GLY A 252 -7.10 21.71 1.50
N LEU A 253 -7.18 21.05 0.35
CA LEU A 253 -6.09 20.25 -0.19
C LEU A 253 -4.85 21.12 -0.46
N ALA A 254 -5.01 22.23 -1.20
CA ALA A 254 -3.92 23.13 -1.54
C ALA A 254 -3.27 23.72 -0.28
N TYR A 255 -4.06 24.10 0.72
CA TYR A 255 -3.56 24.57 2.01
C TYR A 255 -2.70 23.53 2.71
N ALA A 256 -3.18 22.28 2.78
CA ALA A 256 -2.43 21.21 3.42
C ALA A 256 -1.11 20.91 2.70
N LYS A 257 -1.13 20.84 1.35
CA LYS A 257 0.07 20.67 0.52
C LYS A 257 1.06 21.81 0.75
N ALA A 258 0.60 23.06 0.82
CA ALA A 258 1.44 24.23 1.06
C ALA A 258 2.08 24.22 2.46
N GLN A 259 1.32 23.91 3.52
CA GLN A 259 1.88 23.79 4.88
C GLN A 259 2.91 22.67 4.97
N ALA A 260 2.65 21.54 4.32
CA ALA A 260 3.59 20.44 4.29
C ALA A 260 4.86 20.75 3.50
N GLY A 261 4.71 21.37 2.32
CA GLY A 261 5.84 21.86 1.53
C GLY A 261 6.71 22.84 2.31
N ALA A 262 6.09 23.82 2.98
CA ALA A 262 6.81 24.80 3.80
C ALA A 262 7.61 24.11 4.93
N PHE A 263 6.98 23.20 5.69
CA PHE A 263 7.67 22.43 6.72
C PHE A 263 8.91 21.69 6.18
N LEU A 264 8.78 21.04 5.01
CA LEU A 264 9.88 20.30 4.38
C LEU A 264 10.99 21.24 3.88
N THR A 265 10.64 22.35 3.24
CA THR A 265 11.58 23.37 2.75
C THR A 265 12.35 24.04 3.90
N ASP A 266 11.70 24.26 5.05
CA ASP A 266 12.32 24.84 6.24
C ASP A 266 13.25 23.86 6.99
N GLY A 267 13.47 22.66 6.43
CA GLY A 267 14.39 21.65 6.96
C GLY A 267 13.69 20.46 7.63
N GLY A 268 12.36 20.43 7.64
CA GLY A 268 11.56 19.33 8.19
C GLY A 268 12.00 18.90 9.59
N ILE A 269 12.20 17.59 9.77
CA ILE A 269 12.64 17.02 11.06
C ILE A 269 14.08 17.35 11.47
N ALA A 270 14.88 17.97 10.59
CA ALA A 270 16.21 18.44 10.97
C ALA A 270 16.16 19.73 11.80
N GLN A 271 15.01 20.43 11.80
CA GLN A 271 14.80 21.59 12.66
C GLN A 271 14.76 21.18 14.14
N PRO A 272 15.46 21.89 15.05
CA PRO A 272 15.41 21.57 16.48
C PRO A 272 14.00 21.57 17.08
N GLN A 273 13.11 22.42 16.55
CA GLN A 273 11.72 22.58 17.03
C GLN A 273 10.68 21.97 16.10
N TRP A 274 11.05 20.95 15.30
CA TRP A 274 10.13 20.36 14.31
C TRP A 274 8.79 19.90 14.90
N ARG A 275 8.77 19.45 16.16
CA ARG A 275 7.53 19.04 16.86
C ARG A 275 6.59 20.22 17.09
N ASP A 276 7.12 21.36 17.51
CA ASP A 276 6.32 22.56 17.74
C ASP A 276 5.78 23.12 16.42
N CYS A 277 6.59 23.07 15.35
CA CYS A 277 6.15 23.40 14.00
C CYS A 277 4.98 22.51 13.56
N LEU A 278 5.08 21.18 13.72
CA LEU A 278 3.99 20.25 13.38
C LEU A 278 2.76 20.42 14.26
N ASN A 279 2.93 20.73 15.55
CA ASN A 279 1.81 21.06 16.44
C ASN A 279 1.08 22.33 15.97
N ALA A 280 1.81 23.37 15.53
CA ALA A 280 1.23 24.59 14.99
C ALA A 280 0.44 24.32 13.70
N ILE A 281 1.01 23.54 12.77
CA ILE A 281 0.31 23.09 11.55
C ILE A 281 -0.92 22.26 11.93
N GLY A 282 -0.79 21.37 12.91
CA GLY A 282 -1.89 20.55 13.43
C GLY A 282 -3.08 21.39 13.91
N LYS A 283 -2.84 22.43 14.71
CA LYS A 283 -3.90 23.36 15.15
C LYS A 283 -4.62 24.02 13.96
N GLN A 284 -3.88 24.39 12.93
CA GLN A 284 -4.46 24.99 11.72
C GLN A 284 -5.30 23.99 10.90
N PHE A 285 -4.88 22.73 10.86
CA PHE A 285 -5.64 21.66 10.21
C PHE A 285 -6.94 21.39 10.95
N VAL A 286 -6.90 21.31 12.29
CA VAL A 286 -8.09 21.14 13.14
C VAL A 286 -9.08 22.28 12.94
N ALA A 287 -8.61 23.54 12.97
CA ALA A 287 -9.46 24.71 12.75
C ALA A 287 -10.16 24.70 11.38
N ARG A 288 -9.54 24.09 10.37
CA ARG A 288 -10.10 23.93 9.01
C ARG A 288 -10.77 22.58 8.78
N ARG A 289 -10.84 21.73 9.79
CA ARG A 289 -11.32 20.33 9.75
C ARG A 289 -10.60 19.46 8.71
N LEU A 290 -9.35 19.76 8.40
CA LEU A 290 -8.53 19.03 7.41
C LEU A 290 -7.94 17.78 8.03
N SER A 291 -8.09 16.63 7.35
CA SER A 291 -7.50 15.36 7.80
C SER A 291 -6.91 14.58 6.62
N PRO A 292 -5.57 14.45 6.53
CA PRO A 292 -4.89 13.73 5.44
C PRO A 292 -4.88 12.21 5.66
N GLY A 293 -6.07 11.60 5.71
CA GLY A 293 -6.20 10.17 6.00
C GLY A 293 -5.71 9.25 4.87
N GLY A 294 -5.72 9.71 3.61
CA GLY A 294 -5.13 8.95 2.51
C GLY A 294 -3.61 8.89 2.61
N SER A 295 -2.97 10.00 2.98
CA SER A 295 -1.53 10.05 3.29
C SER A 295 -1.18 9.20 4.51
N ALA A 296 -2.04 9.16 5.53
CA ALA A 296 -1.88 8.28 6.68
C ALA A 296 -1.90 6.79 6.31
N ASP A 297 -2.86 6.36 5.47
CA ASP A 297 -2.92 4.99 4.97
C ASP A 297 -1.64 4.60 4.19
N LEU A 298 -1.11 5.52 3.39
CA LEU A 298 0.16 5.33 2.66
C LEU A 298 1.37 5.29 3.60
N LEU A 299 1.38 6.07 4.68
CA LEU A 299 2.42 6.02 5.70
C LEU A 299 2.49 4.64 6.36
N ALA A 300 1.33 4.07 6.74
CA ALA A 300 1.26 2.72 7.28
C ALA A 300 1.77 1.67 6.27
N CYS A 301 1.44 1.82 4.98
CA CYS A 301 1.96 0.96 3.93
C CYS A 301 3.48 1.05 3.79
N ALA A 302 4.04 2.27 3.78
CA ALA A 302 5.48 2.50 3.68
C ALA A 302 6.23 1.88 4.87
N TRP A 303 5.71 2.04 6.09
CA TRP A 303 6.30 1.44 7.28
C TRP A 303 6.22 -0.09 7.25
N PHE A 304 5.10 -0.69 6.80
CA PHE A 304 5.02 -2.14 6.59
C PHE A 304 6.07 -2.64 5.59
N LEU A 305 6.21 -1.95 4.44
CA LEU A 305 7.14 -2.33 3.40
C LEU A 305 8.59 -2.28 3.88
N HIS A 306 8.93 -1.29 4.69
CA HIS A 306 10.22 -1.17 5.37
C HIS A 306 10.45 -2.27 6.42
N LEU A 307 9.44 -2.60 7.23
CA LEU A 307 9.57 -3.68 8.20
C LEU A 307 9.75 -5.04 7.53
N GLN A 308 8.96 -5.35 6.49
CA GLN A 308 8.98 -6.68 5.87
C GLN A 308 10.29 -6.95 5.11
N GLU A 309 10.94 -5.93 4.56
CA GLU A 309 12.23 -6.09 3.87
C GLU A 309 13.36 -6.40 4.86
N SER A 310 13.24 -5.98 6.12
CA SER A 310 14.23 -6.21 7.17
C SER A 310 13.95 -7.42 8.10
N ALA A 311 12.75 -8.02 8.05
CA ALA A 311 12.22 -8.96 9.08
C ALA A 311 12.34 -10.47 8.84
#